data_AF-A0A9N9JZE0-F1
#
_entry.id   AF-A0A9N9JZE0-F1
#
_cell.length_a   1.000
_cell.length_b   1.000
_cell.length_c   1.000
_cell.angle_alpha   90.00
_cell.angle_beta   90.00
_cell.angle_gamma   90.00
#
_symmetry.space_group_name_H-M   'P 1'
#
loop_
_entity.id
_entity.type
_entity.pdbx_description
1 polymer ?
#
loop_
_entity_poly.entity_id
_entity_poly.type
_entity_poly.pdbx_seq_one_letter_code
_entity_poly.pdbx_strand_id
1 'polypeptide(L)'
;MAKATIILSSSIRPTMGDLHMIFPIILNVLHEMLNSEMQIKNQVAQRIYKKLDDYWTILRGCCSVSVVLDPNIKMSSFDNETAIIVRERLHNVYTQYIGKEINNTSFAKNDSPRDYFRKHYTEKSKNNPLEEYLTTPEENCNPLDFWKQQSTNLCYAGLTQMA
;
A
#
# COMPACT_ATOMS: atom_id res chain seq x y z
N MET A 1 2.66 -19.21 -13.59
CA MET A 1 3.07 -18.18 -14.58
C MET A 1 1.90 -17.52 -15.30
N ALA A 2 1.07 -18.23 -16.08
CA ALA A 2 -0.02 -17.59 -16.86
C ALA A 2 -0.97 -16.71 -16.03
N LYS A 3 -1.35 -17.14 -14.81
CA LYS A 3 -2.19 -16.34 -13.89
C LYS A 3 -1.49 -15.06 -13.40
N ALA A 4 -0.19 -15.12 -13.12
CA ALA A 4 0.59 -13.94 -12.73
C ALA A 4 0.71 -12.95 -13.89
N THR A 5 0.89 -13.45 -15.12
CA THR A 5 0.88 -12.62 -16.33
C THR A 5 -0.48 -11.99 -16.58
N ILE A 6 -1.58 -12.70 -16.30
CA ILE A 6 -2.92 -12.12 -16.37
C ILE A 6 -3.04 -10.95 -15.37
N ILE A 7 -2.65 -11.14 -14.12
CA ILE A 7 -2.80 -10.05 -13.13
C ILE A 7 -1.84 -8.88 -13.39
N LEU A 8 -0.57 -9.16 -13.70
CA LEU A 8 0.44 -8.10 -13.85
C LEU A 8 0.48 -7.47 -15.25
N SER A 9 0.21 -8.23 -16.30
CA SER A 9 0.34 -7.78 -17.68
C SER A 9 -1.01 -7.57 -18.38
N SER A 10 -2.11 -8.14 -17.87
CA SER A 10 -3.46 -7.89 -18.40
C SER A 10 -4.33 -7.03 -17.50
N SER A 11 -3.92 -6.72 -16.26
CA SER A 11 -4.61 -5.66 -15.53
C SER A 11 -4.24 -4.30 -16.11
N ILE A 12 -5.26 -3.45 -16.22
CA ILE A 12 -5.11 -2.08 -16.74
C ILE A 12 -4.29 -1.24 -15.75
N ARG A 13 -4.28 -1.61 -14.45
CA ARG A 13 -3.58 -0.91 -13.36
C ARG A 13 -3.18 -1.92 -12.25
N PRO A 14 -2.05 -2.64 -12.38
CA PRO A 14 -1.57 -3.49 -11.30
C PRO A 14 -1.22 -2.62 -10.08
N THR A 15 -1.63 -3.05 -8.90
CA THR A 15 -1.37 -2.31 -7.67
C THR A 15 -0.08 -2.78 -7.01
N MET A 16 0.44 -1.99 -6.06
CA MET A 16 1.57 -2.43 -5.25
C MET A 16 1.20 -3.68 -4.44
N GLY A 17 -0.07 -3.80 -4.04
CA GLY A 17 -0.62 -4.99 -3.45
C GLY A 17 -0.48 -6.23 -4.34
N ASP A 18 -0.89 -6.13 -5.60
CA ASP A 18 -0.74 -7.22 -6.58
C ASP A 18 0.72 -7.68 -6.72
N LEU A 19 1.65 -6.71 -6.78
CA LEU A 19 3.08 -7.00 -6.86
C LEU A 19 3.57 -7.71 -5.59
N HIS A 20 3.11 -7.30 -4.41
CA HIS A 20 3.46 -7.89 -3.12
C HIS A 20 3.03 -9.34 -2.98
N MET A 21 1.88 -9.72 -3.53
CA MET A 21 1.46 -11.12 -3.56
C MET A 21 2.21 -11.93 -4.61
N ILE A 22 2.41 -11.38 -5.81
CA ILE A 22 2.82 -12.17 -6.97
C ILE A 22 4.34 -12.38 -7.02
N PHE A 23 5.15 -11.38 -6.65
CA PHE A 23 6.60 -11.46 -6.77
C PHE A 23 7.22 -12.58 -5.91
N PRO A 24 6.83 -12.77 -4.64
CA PRO A 24 7.30 -13.91 -3.85
C PRO A 24 6.99 -15.26 -4.50
N ILE A 25 5.81 -15.41 -5.10
CA ILE A 25 5.41 -16.66 -5.79
C ILE A 25 6.30 -16.89 -7.02
N ILE A 26 6.56 -15.85 -7.82
CA ILE A 26 7.46 -15.95 -8.98
C ILE A 26 8.88 -16.34 -8.53
N LEU A 27 9.39 -15.71 -7.46
CA LEU A 27 10.71 -16.03 -6.91
C LEU A 27 10.79 -17.49 -6.46
N ASN A 28 9.77 -18.00 -5.76
CA ASN A 28 9.72 -19.41 -5.34
C ASN A 28 9.74 -20.37 -6.54
N VAL A 29 8.92 -20.11 -7.56
CA VAL A 29 8.89 -20.94 -8.78
C VAL A 29 10.25 -20.91 -9.49
N LEU A 30 10.88 -19.74 -9.60
CA LEU A 30 12.21 -19.62 -10.21
C LEU A 30 13.26 -20.36 -9.40
N HIS A 31 13.17 -20.30 -8.07
CA HIS A 31 14.06 -21.00 -7.16
C HIS A 31 13.95 -22.53 -7.32
N GLU A 32 12.74 -23.07 -7.41
CA GLU A 32 12.51 -24.49 -7.68
C GLU A 32 13.13 -24.93 -9.02
N MET A 33 13.07 -24.07 -10.05
CA MET A 33 13.66 -24.35 -11.36
C MET A 33 15.20 -24.39 -11.36
N LEU A 34 15.86 -23.82 -10.34
CA LEU A 34 17.31 -23.94 -10.14
C LEU A 34 17.75 -25.36 -9.81
N ASN A 35 16.83 -26.21 -9.37
CA ASN A 35 17.12 -27.61 -9.08
C ASN A 35 16.84 -28.54 -10.29
N SER A 36 16.48 -27.99 -11.46
CA SER A 36 16.20 -28.80 -12.65
C SER A 36 17.49 -29.27 -13.35
N GLU A 37 17.47 -30.50 -13.88
CA GLU A 37 18.60 -31.13 -14.59
C GLU A 37 18.98 -30.40 -15.91
N MET A 38 18.08 -29.58 -16.45
CA MET A 38 18.29 -28.93 -17.74
C MET A 38 19.09 -27.62 -17.58
N GLN A 39 20.40 -27.69 -17.83
CA GLN A 39 21.39 -26.63 -17.57
C GLN A 39 21.01 -25.24 -18.15
N ILE A 40 20.44 -25.19 -19.37
CA ILE A 40 20.02 -23.92 -19.99
C ILE A 40 18.86 -23.27 -19.22
N LYS A 41 17.85 -24.07 -18.83
CA LYS A 41 16.70 -23.56 -18.07
C LYS A 41 17.13 -23.06 -16.70
N ASN A 42 18.07 -23.76 -16.06
CA ASN A 42 18.67 -23.37 -14.80
C ASN A 42 19.37 -22.00 -14.91
N GLN A 43 20.26 -21.83 -15.89
CA GLN A 43 20.98 -20.56 -16.08
C GLN A 43 20.03 -19.38 -16.36
N VAL A 44 18.99 -19.60 -17.16
CA VAL A 44 17.98 -18.57 -17.44
C VAL A 44 17.18 -18.24 -16.17
N ALA A 45 16.70 -19.25 -15.45
CA ALA A 45 15.96 -19.07 -14.20
C ALA A 45 16.80 -18.32 -13.16
N GLN A 46 18.08 -18.64 -13.03
CA GLN A 46 19.00 -17.98 -12.09
C GLN A 46 19.17 -16.50 -12.39
N ARG A 47 19.33 -16.12 -13.67
CA ARG A 47 19.47 -14.72 -14.07
C ARG A 47 18.17 -13.94 -13.82
N ILE A 48 17.02 -14.54 -14.11
CA ILE A 48 15.72 -13.92 -13.83
C ILE A 48 15.51 -13.77 -12.33
N TYR A 49 15.78 -14.83 -11.56
CA TYR A 49 15.66 -14.83 -10.10
C TYR A 49 16.49 -13.70 -9.49
N LYS A 50 17.80 -13.64 -9.79
CA LYS A 50 18.69 -12.62 -9.24
C LYS A 50 18.20 -11.21 -9.54
N LYS A 51 17.84 -10.95 -10.80
CA LYS A 51 17.35 -9.63 -11.21
C LYS A 51 16.06 -9.27 -10.46
N LEU A 52 15.11 -10.20 -10.38
CA LEU A 52 13.82 -9.95 -9.76
C LEU A 52 13.94 -9.78 -8.24
N ASP A 53 14.81 -10.55 -7.59
CA ASP A 53 15.11 -10.46 -6.16
C ASP A 53 15.76 -9.12 -5.79
N ASP A 54 16.72 -8.66 -6.60
CA ASP A 54 17.36 -7.34 -6.44
C ASP A 54 16.30 -6.22 -6.52
N TYR A 55 15.41 -6.25 -7.51
CA TYR A 55 14.32 -5.27 -7.64
C TYR A 55 13.32 -5.37 -6.49
N TRP A 56 12.93 -6.59 -6.13
CA TRP A 56 11.92 -6.83 -5.12
C TRP A 56 12.35 -6.36 -3.74
N THR A 57 13.63 -6.55 -3.40
CA THR A 57 14.22 -6.06 -2.14
C THR A 57 14.08 -4.55 -2.00
N ILE A 58 14.34 -3.79 -3.07
CA ILE A 58 14.20 -2.33 -3.09
C ILE A 58 12.72 -1.93 -2.97
N LEU A 59 11.85 -2.56 -3.78
CA LEU A 59 10.42 -2.24 -3.82
C LEU A 59 9.72 -2.54 -2.49
N ARG A 60 9.99 -3.69 -1.88
CA ARG A 60 9.48 -4.07 -0.56
C ARG A 60 9.87 -3.03 0.49
N GLY A 61 11.11 -2.54 0.42
CA GLY A 61 11.65 -1.53 1.33
C GLY A 61 11.05 -0.13 1.16
N CYS A 62 10.50 0.23 0.00
CA CYS A 62 10.00 1.59 -0.26
C CYS A 62 8.48 1.68 -0.29
N CYS A 63 7.79 0.57 -0.57
CA CYS A 63 6.38 0.59 -0.93
C CYS A 63 5.47 -0.17 0.05
N SER A 64 5.97 -0.58 1.21
CA SER A 64 5.18 -1.29 2.21
C SER A 64 3.93 -0.51 2.65
N VAL A 65 4.02 0.82 2.76
CA VAL A 65 2.88 1.71 3.03
C VAL A 65 1.85 1.64 1.89
N SER A 66 2.30 1.62 0.64
CA SER A 66 1.42 1.52 -0.53
C SER A 66 0.69 0.17 -0.61
N VAL A 67 1.33 -0.91 -0.14
CA VAL A 67 0.68 -2.23 -0.02
C VAL A 67 -0.41 -2.19 1.05
N VAL A 68 -0.14 -1.58 2.21
CA VAL A 68 -1.13 -1.49 3.29
C VAL A 68 -2.34 -0.65 2.90
N LEU A 69 -2.12 0.41 2.10
CA LEU A 69 -3.20 1.25 1.57
C LEU A 69 -3.98 0.60 0.42
N ASP A 70 -3.61 -0.61 -0.01
CA ASP A 70 -4.42 -1.41 -0.91
C ASP A 70 -5.57 -2.06 -0.12
N PRO A 71 -6.83 -1.70 -0.41
CA PRO A 71 -7.98 -2.25 0.30
C PRO A 71 -8.11 -3.77 0.16
N ASN A 72 -7.50 -4.37 -0.87
CA ASN A 72 -7.61 -5.79 -1.15
C ASN A 72 -6.69 -6.67 -0.30
N ILE A 73 -5.69 -6.10 0.37
CA ILE A 73 -4.55 -6.87 0.91
C ILE A 73 -4.10 -6.37 2.29
N LYS A 74 -4.22 -5.07 2.56
CA LYS A 74 -3.98 -4.43 3.86
C LYS A 74 -2.80 -5.04 4.64
N MET A 75 -3.02 -5.44 5.89
CA MET A 75 -2.00 -6.00 6.78
C MET A 75 -1.92 -7.53 6.75
N SER A 76 -2.93 -8.25 6.23
CA SER A 76 -2.96 -9.72 6.33
C SER A 76 -1.88 -10.40 5.49
N SER A 77 -1.40 -9.72 4.46
CA SER A 77 -0.36 -10.24 3.55
C SER A 77 1.05 -10.19 4.10
N PHE A 78 1.24 -9.63 5.30
CA PHE A 78 2.52 -9.58 5.98
C PHE A 78 2.59 -10.66 7.04
N ASP A 79 3.76 -11.27 7.19
CA ASP A 79 4.04 -12.07 8.37
C ASP A 79 4.07 -11.18 9.64
N ASN A 80 3.95 -11.81 10.81
CA ASN A 80 3.83 -11.08 12.07
C ASN A 80 5.00 -10.12 12.35
N GLU A 81 6.23 -10.48 11.95
CA GLU A 81 7.41 -9.66 12.20
C GLU A 81 7.42 -8.44 11.28
N THR A 82 7.20 -8.67 9.98
CA THR A 82 7.12 -7.57 9.00
C THR A 82 5.93 -6.65 9.28
N ALA A 83 4.79 -7.18 9.73
CA ALA A 83 3.60 -6.41 10.06
C ALA A 83 3.87 -5.36 11.15
N ILE A 84 4.67 -5.69 12.17
CA ILE A 84 5.04 -4.74 13.24
C ILE A 84 5.84 -3.58 12.67
N ILE A 85 6.88 -3.88 11.89
CA ILE A 85 7.76 -2.87 11.26
C ILE A 85 6.97 -1.96 10.33
N VAL A 86 6.07 -2.55 9.52
CA VAL A 86 5.24 -1.79 8.58
C VAL A 86 4.26 -0.89 9.33
N ARG A 87 3.67 -1.37 10.43
CA ARG A 87 2.77 -0.56 11.27
C ARG A 87 3.50 0.64 11.89
N GLU A 88 4.68 0.43 12.45
CA GLU A 88 5.50 1.53 12.99
C GLU A 88 5.82 2.57 11.92
N ARG A 89 6.20 2.11 10.71
CA ARG A 89 6.47 3.01 9.59
C ARG A 89 5.23 3.78 9.15
N LEU A 90 4.07 3.14 9.10
CA LEU A 90 2.80 3.76 8.75
C LEU A 90 2.44 4.86 9.74
N HIS A 91 2.58 4.58 11.05
CA HIS A 91 2.39 5.58 12.10
C HIS A 91 3.35 6.76 11.95
N ASN A 92 4.64 6.50 11.73
CA ASN A 92 5.62 7.56 11.54
C ASN A 92 5.28 8.47 10.35
N VAL A 93 4.87 7.89 9.22
CA VAL A 93 4.43 8.65 8.04
C VAL A 93 3.18 9.47 8.35
N TYR A 94 2.19 8.87 9.01
CA TYR A 94 0.96 9.54 9.40
C TYR A 94 1.20 10.70 10.38
N THR A 95 2.01 10.50 11.42
CA THR A 95 2.39 11.54 12.38
C THR A 95 3.16 12.67 11.72
N GLN A 96 4.09 12.37 10.79
CA GLN A 96 4.79 13.39 10.02
C GLN A 96 3.84 14.22 9.14
N TYR A 97 2.84 13.57 8.53
CA TYR A 97 1.83 14.24 7.73
C TYR A 97 1.02 15.22 8.58
N ILE A 98 0.44 14.75 9.69
CA ILE A 98 -0.35 15.57 10.61
C ILE A 98 0.51 16.70 11.22
N GLY A 99 1.74 16.40 11.64
CA GLY A 99 2.66 17.39 12.22
C GLY A 99 3.08 18.51 11.26
N LYS A 100 3.16 18.23 9.95
CA LYS A 100 3.46 19.25 8.93
C LYS A 100 2.28 20.19 8.66
N GLU A 101 1.04 19.70 8.73
CA GLU A 101 -0.15 20.55 8.57
C GLU A 101 -0.33 21.54 9.74
N ILE A 102 0.02 21.14 10.97
CA ILE A 102 -0.09 21.98 12.17
C ILE A 102 0.92 23.14 12.17
N ASN A 103 2.07 22.99 11.50
CA ASN A 103 3.11 24.02 11.47
C ASN A 103 2.94 25.04 10.32
N ASN A 104 2.07 24.78 9.35
CA ASN A 104 1.78 25.71 8.25
C ASN A 104 0.57 26.63 8.51
N THR A 105 -0.08 26.50 9.67
CA THR A 105 -1.19 27.38 10.09
C THR A 105 -0.67 28.59 10.88
N SER A 106 -0.03 29.54 10.19
CA SER A 106 -0.13 30.92 10.64
C SER A 106 -1.58 31.36 10.43
N PHE A 107 -2.36 31.39 11.52
CA PHE A 107 -3.79 31.71 11.52
C PHE A 107 -4.07 33.12 10.98
N ALA A 108 -4.25 33.25 9.68
CA ALA A 108 -5.03 34.35 9.11
C ALA A 108 -6.51 33.99 9.28
N LYS A 109 -7.24 34.75 10.10
CA LYS A 109 -8.70 34.70 10.24
C LYS A 109 -9.35 35.00 8.89
N ASN A 110 -9.56 34.00 8.07
CA ASN A 110 -10.48 34.07 6.95
C ASN A 110 -11.42 32.89 7.12
N ASP A 111 -12.71 33.14 7.35
CA ASP A 111 -13.76 32.13 7.46
C ASP A 111 -13.89 31.37 6.12
N SER A 112 -12.96 30.46 5.87
CA SER A 112 -13.02 29.54 4.77
C SER A 112 -14.01 28.44 5.13
N PRO A 113 -14.83 27.95 4.17
CA PRO A 113 -15.57 26.70 4.35
C PRO A 113 -14.69 25.55 4.86
N ARG A 114 -13.37 25.60 4.59
CA ARG A 114 -12.37 24.66 5.11
C ARG A 114 -12.21 24.71 6.62
N ASP A 115 -12.31 25.88 7.25
CA ASP A 115 -12.21 26.02 8.71
C ASP A 115 -13.45 25.47 9.43
N TYR A 116 -14.63 25.60 8.80
CA TYR A 116 -15.86 24.96 9.25
C TYR A 116 -15.74 23.42 9.27
N PHE A 117 -15.27 22.82 8.18
CA PHE A 117 -15.06 21.37 8.13
C PHE A 117 -13.92 20.91 9.07
N ARG A 118 -12.88 21.72 9.25
CA ARG A 118 -11.76 21.41 10.15
C ARG A 118 -12.17 21.37 11.63
N LYS A 119 -13.03 22.31 12.06
CA LYS A 119 -13.59 22.33 13.42
C LYS A 119 -14.46 21.11 13.70
N HIS A 120 -15.25 20.68 12.71
CA HIS A 120 -16.07 19.47 12.85
C HIS A 120 -15.28 18.15 12.74
N TYR A 121 -14.09 18.16 12.13
CA TYR A 121 -13.19 16.99 12.09
C TYR A 121 -12.49 16.75 13.44
N THR A 122 -12.01 17.82 14.08
CA THR A 122 -11.34 17.74 15.39
C THR A 122 -12.30 17.32 16.51
N GLU A 123 -13.59 17.65 16.41
CA GLU A 123 -14.61 17.27 17.40
C GLU A 123 -15.10 15.81 17.25
N LYS A 124 -14.97 15.18 16.07
CA LYS A 124 -15.40 13.78 15.81
C LYS A 124 -14.27 12.74 15.92
N SER A 125 -13.01 13.14 15.84
CA SER A 125 -11.86 12.24 15.93
C SER A 125 -11.56 11.85 17.39
N LYS A 126 -12.41 10.99 17.96
CA LYS A 126 -11.98 10.15 19.11
C LYS A 126 -11.26 8.88 18.65
N ASN A 127 -11.36 8.52 17.37
CA ASN A 127 -10.74 7.34 16.77
C ASN A 127 -9.74 7.78 15.69
N ASN A 128 -8.54 7.19 15.72
CA ASN A 128 -7.53 7.41 14.70
C ASN A 128 -8.03 6.82 13.37
N PRO A 129 -8.26 7.62 12.31
CA PRO A 129 -8.80 7.14 11.03
C PRO A 129 -7.88 6.11 10.35
N LEU A 130 -6.59 6.13 10.68
CA LEU A 130 -5.64 5.10 10.25
C LEU A 130 -5.98 3.75 10.89
N GLU A 131 -6.22 3.72 12.20
CA GLU A 131 -6.58 2.50 12.92
C GLU A 131 -7.95 1.97 12.51
N GLU A 132 -8.88 2.88 12.22
CA GLU A 132 -10.18 2.51 11.65
C GLU A 132 -9.99 1.79 10.30
N TYR A 133 -9.21 2.36 9.38
CA TYR A 133 -8.92 1.71 8.10
C TYR A 133 -8.22 0.35 8.28
N LEU A 134 -7.20 0.26 9.13
CA LEU A 134 -6.43 -0.98 9.36
C LEU A 134 -7.28 -2.11 9.96
N THR A 135 -8.38 -1.78 10.64
CA THR A 135 -9.27 -2.77 11.28
C THR A 135 -10.46 -3.15 10.40
N THR A 136 -10.74 -2.41 9.34
CA THR A 136 -11.76 -2.82 8.35
C THR A 136 -11.31 -4.07 7.57
N PRO A 137 -12.23 -4.98 7.22
CA PRO A 137 -11.90 -6.18 6.45
C PRO A 137 -11.36 -5.83 5.07
N GLU A 138 -10.56 -6.73 4.48
CA GLU A 138 -10.14 -6.62 3.09
C GLU A 138 -11.34 -6.66 2.15
N GLU A 139 -11.24 -5.85 1.11
CA GLU A 139 -12.27 -5.76 0.08
C GLU A 139 -11.81 -6.48 -1.18
N ASN A 140 -12.74 -6.78 -2.09
CA ASN A 140 -12.37 -7.27 -3.41
C ASN A 140 -12.93 -6.28 -4.43
N CYS A 141 -12.24 -5.16 -4.57
CA CYS A 141 -12.71 -4.01 -5.32
C CYS A 141 -11.58 -3.34 -6.10
N ASN A 142 -11.95 -2.43 -7.02
CA ASN A 142 -10.97 -1.57 -7.65
C ASN A 142 -10.50 -0.52 -6.61
N PRO A 143 -9.19 -0.43 -6.30
CA PRO A 143 -8.73 0.49 -5.25
C PRO A 143 -9.07 1.96 -5.52
N LEU A 144 -9.10 2.39 -6.79
CA LEU A 144 -9.44 3.77 -7.11
C LEU A 144 -10.91 4.07 -6.88
N ASP A 145 -11.79 3.12 -7.17
CA ASP A 145 -13.22 3.31 -6.95
C ASP A 145 -13.56 3.24 -5.45
N PHE A 146 -12.85 2.38 -4.70
CA PHE A 146 -12.89 2.37 -3.24
C PHE A 146 -12.52 3.74 -2.65
N TRP A 147 -11.37 4.28 -3.03
CA TRP A 147 -10.91 5.57 -2.50
C TRP A 147 -11.79 6.73 -2.97
N LYS A 148 -12.35 6.69 -4.19
CA LYS A 148 -13.37 7.67 -4.61
C LYS A 148 -14.61 7.63 -3.75
N GLN A 149 -15.11 6.44 -3.41
CA GLN A 149 -16.25 6.31 -2.52
C GLN A 149 -15.94 6.87 -1.13
N GLN A 150 -14.76 6.54 -0.59
CA GLN A 150 -14.34 7.04 0.72
C GLN A 150 -14.00 8.54 0.74
N SER A 151 -13.71 9.16 -0.40
CA SER A 151 -13.51 10.62 -0.48
C SER A 151 -14.72 11.44 -0.03
N THR A 152 -15.92 10.87 -0.18
CA THR A 152 -17.18 11.48 0.26
C THR A 152 -17.39 11.36 1.78
N ASN A 153 -16.64 10.47 2.42
CA ASN A 153 -16.63 10.31 3.86
C ASN A 153 -15.70 11.36 4.48
N LEU A 154 -16.27 12.23 5.32
CA LEU A 154 -15.56 13.30 6.02
C LEU A 154 -14.33 12.80 6.79
N CYS A 155 -14.30 11.52 7.21
CA CYS A 155 -13.16 10.91 7.90
C CYS A 155 -11.92 10.73 7.01
N TYR A 156 -12.11 10.51 5.70
CA TYR A 156 -11.05 10.15 4.73
C TYR A 156 -10.79 11.22 3.65
N ALA A 157 -11.57 12.31 3.64
CA ALA A 157 -11.52 13.36 2.63
C ALA A 157 -10.14 14.04 2.45
N GLY A 158 -9.26 13.99 3.46
CA GLY A 158 -7.87 14.49 3.36
C GLY A 158 -6.92 13.58 2.58
N LEU A 159 -7.20 12.27 2.51
CA LEU A 159 -6.33 11.28 1.85
C LEU A 159 -6.57 11.18 0.35
N THR A 160 -7.72 11.67 -0.13
CA THR A 160 -8.22 11.42 -1.50
C THR A 160 -8.01 12.57 -2.48
N GLN A 161 -7.43 13.70 -2.05
CA GLN A 161 -7.22 14.88 -2.91
C GLN A 161 -5.89 14.87 -3.69
N MET A 162 -5.16 13.75 -3.72
CA MET A 162 -3.92 13.60 -4.51
C MET A 162 -4.07 12.72 -5.77
N ALA A 163 -5.31 12.46 -6.22
CA ALA A 163 -5.58 11.75 -7.47
C ALA A 163 -6.17 12.68 -8.53
#